data_AF-A0A1B5Z9U5-F1
#
_entry.id   AF-A0A1B5Z9U5-F1
#
_cell.length_a   1.000
_cell.length_b   1.000
_cell.length_c   1.000
_cell.angle_alpha   90.00
_cell.angle_beta   90.00
_cell.angle_gamma   90.00
#
_symmetry.space_group_name_H-M   'P 1'
#
loop_
_entity.id
_entity.type
_entity.pdbx_description
1 polymer ?
#
loop_
_entity_poly.entity_id
_entity_poly.type
_entity_poly.pdbx_seq_one_letter_code
_entity_poly.pdbx_strand_id
1 'polypeptide(L)'
;MPVEEITVTLDDVSCLLHLPLKGHLLDHSSISKADGIDLMVNLLGSESDDALLEVTKTKCAHAKTTYVKRPFRHHIKCFAHFTVLGDEETYEIH
;
A
#
# COMPACT_ATOMS: atom_id res chain seq x y z
N MET A 1 -17.84 17.34 -14.03
CA MET A 1 -17.65 18.59 -13.25
C MET A 1 -16.17 18.69 -12.92
N PRO A 2 -15.44 19.72 -13.34
CA PRO A 2 -14.11 19.96 -12.81
C PRO A 2 -14.27 20.44 -11.36
N VAL A 3 -13.53 19.87 -10.43
CA VAL A 3 -13.43 20.41 -9.05
C VAL A 3 -12.45 21.57 -9.14
N GLU A 4 -12.97 22.79 -9.06
CA GLU A 4 -12.18 24.00 -9.31
C GLU A 4 -11.42 24.51 -8.08
N GLU A 5 -11.78 24.14 -6.85
CA GLU A 5 -10.98 24.48 -5.67
C GLU A 5 -11.39 23.65 -4.44
N ILE A 6 -10.42 23.11 -3.70
CA ILE A 6 -10.62 22.56 -2.36
C ILE A 6 -9.74 23.39 -1.41
N THR A 7 -10.37 24.24 -0.59
CA THR A 7 -9.67 25.02 0.43
C THR A 7 -9.56 24.18 1.70
N VAL A 8 -8.34 23.77 2.07
CA VAL A 8 -8.04 23.08 3.33
C VAL A 8 -7.30 24.06 4.25
N THR A 9 -7.87 24.38 5.41
CA THR A 9 -7.23 25.22 6.44
C THR A 9 -6.47 24.35 7.43
N LEU A 10 -5.16 24.54 7.54
CA LEU A 10 -4.29 23.88 8.54
C LEU A 10 -3.78 24.95 9.51
N ASP A 11 -4.28 24.93 10.75
CA ASP A 11 -4.06 25.98 11.76
C ASP A 11 -2.73 25.82 12.55
N ASP A 12 -2.10 24.65 12.50
CA ASP A 12 -0.88 24.34 13.28
C ASP A 12 0.16 23.58 12.43
N VAL A 13 0.74 24.27 11.44
CA VAL A 13 1.88 23.76 10.66
C VAL A 13 3.04 24.74 10.74
N SER A 14 4.18 24.28 11.28
CA SER A 14 5.39 25.09 11.43
C SER A 14 6.08 25.38 10.09
N CYS A 15 5.83 24.55 9.06
CA CYS A 15 6.26 24.77 7.67
C CYS A 15 5.25 24.12 6.70
N LEU A 16 4.76 24.87 5.72
CA LEU A 16 3.97 24.31 4.61
C LEU A 16 4.92 23.73 3.55
N LEU A 17 4.89 22.42 3.34
CA LEU A 17 5.68 21.78 2.29
C LEU A 17 4.99 21.98 0.93
N HIS A 18 5.50 22.92 0.13
CA HIS A 18 5.02 23.15 -1.23
C HIS A 18 5.52 22.02 -2.15
N LEU A 19 4.72 20.97 -2.32
CA LEU A 19 4.92 19.94 -3.34
C LEU A 19 4.08 20.31 -4.56
N PRO A 20 4.64 20.95 -5.61
CA PRO A 20 3.89 21.20 -6.83
C PRO A 20 3.56 19.85 -7.49
N LEU A 21 2.33 19.37 -7.30
CA LEU A 21 1.81 18.22 -8.02
C LEU A 21 1.49 18.67 -9.45
N LYS A 22 2.40 18.40 -10.39
CA LYS A 22 2.13 18.54 -11.82
C LYS A 22 1.63 17.21 -12.37
N GLY A 23 0.42 17.20 -12.91
CA GLY A 23 -0.24 16.02 -13.49
C GLY A 23 -1.73 16.00 -13.18
N HIS A 24 -2.50 15.19 -13.91
CA HIS A 24 -3.87 14.87 -13.49
C HIS A 24 -3.79 13.99 -12.24
N LEU A 25 -4.41 14.45 -11.15
CA LEU A 25 -4.45 13.73 -9.87
C LEU A 25 -4.96 12.28 -10.03
N LEU A 26 -5.83 12.05 -11.02
CA LEU A 26 -6.51 10.78 -11.29
C LEU A 26 -6.62 10.52 -12.81
N ASP A 27 -5.50 10.46 -13.54
CA ASP A 27 -5.51 9.94 -14.92
C ASP A 27 -5.28 8.43 -14.90
N HIS A 28 -6.32 7.66 -14.62
CA HIS A 28 -6.22 6.20 -14.67
C HIS A 28 -6.87 5.69 -15.94
N SER A 29 -6.08 5.08 -16.81
CA SER A 29 -6.59 4.05 -17.69
C SER A 29 -7.21 2.94 -16.83
N SER A 30 -8.40 2.47 -17.21
CA SER A 30 -9.06 1.38 -16.49
C SER A 30 -8.16 0.15 -16.45
N ILE A 31 -7.74 -0.26 -15.25
CA ILE A 31 -6.94 -1.47 -15.03
C ILE A 31 -7.87 -2.68 -15.16
N SER A 32 -7.44 -3.70 -15.91
CA SER A 32 -8.23 -4.93 -16.04
C SER A 32 -8.26 -5.71 -14.72
N LYS A 33 -9.22 -6.64 -14.56
CA LYS A 33 -9.24 -7.48 -13.37
C LYS A 33 -8.01 -8.36 -13.24
N ALA A 34 -7.49 -8.86 -14.38
CA ALA A 34 -6.29 -9.69 -14.40
C ALA A 34 -5.07 -8.88 -13.92
N ASP A 35 -4.90 -7.67 -14.46
CA ASP A 35 -3.81 -6.78 -14.05
C ASP A 35 -3.96 -6.36 -12.58
N GLY A 36 -5.19 -6.13 -12.12
CA GLY A 36 -5.46 -5.83 -10.71
C GLY A 36 -5.06 -6.97 -9.77
N ILE A 37 -5.29 -8.22 -10.16
CA ILE A 37 -4.86 -9.41 -9.40
C ILE A 37 -3.33 -9.50 -9.41
N ASP A 38 -2.71 -9.37 -10.57
CA ASP A 38 -1.25 -9.43 -10.72
C ASP A 38 -0.55 -8.37 -9.85
N LEU A 39 -1.05 -7.12 -9.87
CA LEU A 39 -0.54 -6.04 -9.04
C LEU A 39 -0.69 -6.34 -7.53
N MET A 40 -1.80 -6.95 -7.10
CA MET A 40 -1.97 -7.30 -5.68
C MET A 40 -1.02 -8.42 -5.26
N VAL A 41 -0.78 -9.42 -6.10
CA VAL A 41 0.18 -10.49 -5.83
C VAL A 41 1.60 -9.92 -5.77
N ASN A 42 1.99 -9.16 -6.80
CA ASN A 42 3.38 -8.71 -6.96
C ASN A 42 3.76 -7.57 -6.01
N LEU A 43 2.85 -6.62 -5.75
CA LEU A 43 3.16 -5.45 -4.92
C LEU A 43 2.77 -5.62 -3.46
N LEU A 44 1.71 -6.37 -3.16
CA LEU A 44 1.25 -6.56 -1.78
C LEU A 44 1.66 -7.92 -1.21
N GLY A 45 2.15 -8.85 -2.04
CA GLY A 45 2.42 -10.22 -1.60
C GLY A 45 1.15 -10.99 -1.25
N SER A 46 0.03 -10.64 -1.88
CA SER A 46 -1.25 -11.33 -1.67
C SER A 46 -1.25 -12.72 -2.30
N GLU A 47 -2.00 -13.64 -1.71
CA GLU A 47 -2.34 -14.90 -2.39
C GLU A 47 -3.31 -14.63 -3.55
N SER A 48 -3.15 -15.36 -4.65
CA SER A 48 -3.93 -15.18 -5.88
C SER A 48 -5.45 -15.30 -5.65
N ASP A 49 -5.88 -16.26 -4.84
CA ASP A 49 -7.30 -16.48 -4.55
C ASP A 49 -7.90 -15.35 -3.72
N ASP A 50 -7.14 -14.84 -2.75
CA ASP A 50 -7.52 -13.70 -1.93
C ASP A 50 -7.60 -12.41 -2.77
N ALA A 51 -6.67 -12.22 -3.71
CA ALA A 51 -6.68 -11.10 -4.66
C ALA A 51 -7.87 -11.17 -5.63
N LEU A 52 -8.18 -12.36 -6.16
CA LEU A 52 -9.33 -12.60 -7.02
C LEU A 52 -10.64 -12.29 -6.29
N LEU A 53 -10.78 -12.75 -5.05
CA LEU A 53 -11.97 -12.49 -4.22
C LEU A 53 -12.16 -10.99 -3.99
N GLU A 54 -11.08 -10.27 -3.68
CA GLU A 54 -11.14 -8.84 -3.41
C GLU A 54 -11.51 -8.03 -4.66
N VAL A 55 -10.84 -8.26 -5.80
CA VAL A 55 -11.12 -7.58 -7.09
C VAL A 55 -12.54 -7.88 -7.58
N THR A 56 -13.04 -9.10 -7.34
CA THR A 56 -14.42 -9.46 -7.65
C THR A 56 -15.41 -8.70 -6.76
N LYS A 57 -15.11 -8.57 -5.46
CA LYS A 57 -15.95 -7.90 -4.47
C LYS A 57 -16.00 -6.38 -4.67
N THR A 58 -14.91 -5.77 -5.09
CA THR A 58 -14.82 -4.33 -5.38
C THR A 58 -15.20 -3.98 -6.82
N LYS A 59 -15.44 -5.01 -7.66
CA LYS A 59 -15.78 -4.91 -9.08
C LYS A 59 -14.73 -4.16 -9.93
N CYS A 60 -13.51 -4.00 -9.43
CA CYS A 60 -12.42 -3.26 -10.06
C CYS A 60 -11.07 -3.63 -9.41
N ALA A 61 -9.95 -3.14 -9.93
CA ALA A 61 -8.62 -3.22 -9.31
C ALA A 61 -8.49 -2.30 -8.07
N HIS A 62 -9.45 -2.37 -7.16
CA HIS A 62 -9.43 -1.64 -5.90
C HIS A 62 -9.34 -2.64 -4.75
N ALA A 63 -8.52 -2.33 -3.76
CA ALA A 63 -8.43 -3.06 -2.51
C ALA A 63 -9.03 -2.23 -1.37
N LYS A 64 -9.85 -2.84 -0.54
CA LYS A 64 -10.30 -2.23 0.70
C LYS A 64 -9.14 -2.10 1.67
N THR A 65 -9.15 -1.06 2.49
CA THR A 65 -8.16 -0.91 3.57
C THR A 65 -8.15 -2.12 4.51
N THR A 66 -9.30 -2.75 4.74
CA THR A 66 -9.40 -3.99 5.54
C THR A 66 -8.66 -5.17 4.90
N TYR A 67 -8.66 -5.25 3.57
CA TYR A 67 -7.89 -6.23 2.82
C TYR A 67 -6.39 -5.94 2.97
N VAL A 68 -5.94 -4.73 2.64
CA VAL A 68 -4.52 -4.32 2.68
C VAL A 68 -3.86 -4.48 4.06
N LYS A 69 -4.63 -4.30 5.15
CA LYS A 69 -4.14 -4.52 6.52
C LYS A 69 -3.63 -5.95 6.78
N ARG A 70 -4.13 -6.95 6.04
CA ARG A 70 -3.71 -8.36 6.20
C ARG A 70 -2.29 -8.61 5.70
N PRO A 71 -1.95 -8.37 4.42
CA PRO A 71 -0.58 -8.54 3.93
C PRO A 71 0.40 -7.62 4.66
N PHE A 72 0.01 -6.37 4.97
CA PHE A 72 0.87 -5.45 5.71
C PHE A 72 1.25 -5.97 7.11
N ARG A 73 0.28 -6.52 7.87
CA ARG A 73 0.56 -7.12 9.18
C ARG A 73 1.40 -8.39 9.05
N HIS A 74 1.21 -9.17 8.00
CA HIS A 74 2.05 -10.34 7.73
C HIS A 74 3.51 -9.92 7.51
N HIS A 75 3.75 -8.93 6.66
CA HIS A 75 5.09 -8.40 6.38
C HIS A 75 5.77 -7.83 7.64
N ILE A 76 5.05 -7.07 8.48
CA ILE A 76 5.60 -6.58 9.76
C ILE A 76 6.00 -7.73 10.70
N LYS A 77 5.17 -8.77 10.79
CA LYS A 77 5.47 -9.93 11.65
C LYS A 77 6.68 -10.71 11.15
N CYS A 78 6.80 -10.91 9.84
CA CYS A 78 7.97 -11.53 9.23
C CYS A 78 9.24 -10.70 9.48
N PHE A 79 9.16 -9.37 9.33
CA PHE A 79 10.27 -8.48 9.65
C PHE A 79 10.69 -8.59 11.12
N ALA A 80 9.73 -8.55 12.05
CA ALA A 80 10.01 -8.69 13.49
C ALA A 80 10.65 -10.06 13.83
N HIS A 81 10.21 -11.14 13.19
CA HIS A 81 10.81 -12.46 13.36
C HIS A 81 12.24 -12.53 12.81
N PHE A 82 12.50 -11.87 11.68
CA PHE A 82 13.84 -11.79 11.10
C PHE A 82 14.80 -10.98 11.97
N THR A 83 14.35 -9.86 12.56
CA THR A 83 15.19 -9.06 13.48
C THR A 83 15.49 -9.80 14.79
N VAL A 84 14.55 -10.60 15.30
CA VAL A 84 14.77 -11.41 16.52
C VAL A 84 15.76 -12.55 16.28
N LEU A 85 15.79 -13.13 15.08
CA LEU A 85 16.77 -14.17 14.71
C LEU A 85 18.17 -13.62 14.37
N GLY A 86 18.28 -12.33 14.06
CA GLY A 86 19.56 -11.67 13.77
C GLY A 86 20.42 -11.38 15.02
N ASP A 87 19.85 -11.52 16.21
CA ASP A 87 20.54 -11.24 17.48
C ASP A 87 21.22 -12.49 18.11
N GLU A 88 21.17 -13.66 17.45
CA GLU A 88 21.85 -14.90 17.88
C GLU A 88 23.22 -15.14 17.21
N GLU A 89 23.98 -14.09 16.88
CA GLU A 89 25.41 -14.26 16.53
C GLU A 89 26.27 -14.09 17.80
N THR A 90 26.42 -15.18 18.54
CA THR A 90 27.33 -15.29 19.69
C THR A 90 28.77 -15.05 19.25
N TYR A 91 29.38 -13.99 19.78
CA TYR A 91 30.82 -13.75 19.76
C TYR A 91 31.56 -14.86 20.52
N GLU A 92 32.14 -15.83 19.83
CA GLU A 92 33.23 -16.61 20.41
C GLU A 92 34.54 -15.84 20.24
N ILE A 93 35.04 -15.34 21.38
CA ILE A 93 36.35 -14.73 21.54
C ILE A 93 37.37 -15.88 21.59
N HIS A 94 38.36 -15.86 20.68
CA HIS A 94 39.64 -16.56 20.87
C HIS A 94 40.80 -15.64 20.53
#